data_AF-A0A2S5SXK2-F1
#
_entry.id   AF-A0A2S5SXK2-F1
#
_cell.length_a   1.000
_cell.length_b   1.000
_cell.length_c   1.000
_cell.angle_alpha   90.00
_cell.angle_beta   90.00
_cell.angle_gamma   90.00
#
_symmetry.space_group_name_H-M   'P 1'
#
loop_
_entity.id
_entity.type
_entity.pdbx_description
1 polymer ?
#
loop_
_entity_poly.entity_id
_entity_poly.type
_entity_poly.pdbx_seq_one_letter_code
_entity_poly.pdbx_strand_id
1 'polypeptide(L)'
;MTTATPGADLSQLDRRVVCLLGLPFDVLTLDETLQEVRDAIAQRRRCWLSTPNLNFLIAARQDPEFRRTVLHSELSVADGMPIVWLARLLGLPLRERVAGSDVFEALHHGNAARPVRAYFFGGPDGAAEAASRRINALGGGLHCVGFDSPGFGSLDSMSTDAVIERINATQPDFVVVSLGAKKGQAWIERNRHRLMAPVIGPLGAVVNFEAGTVRRAPPLWRRLGLEWLWRIMQEPALWRRYAGDARALLPMLWGSVLPLWWARVRRDRHASRLDTHLEAPAAGAVTLRLRGVCVAATVPALRQACKDALALSCDLRLDLQAVEELDAEAMGLLLLVQAHQQRLGRGCAITVASPLVRRRLRQHGCADLLKSL
;
A
#
# COMPACT_ATOMS: atom_id res chain seq x y z
N MET A 1 18.69 9.79 23.71
CA MET A 1 18.57 8.81 22.60
C MET A 1 18.43 9.61 21.33
N THR A 2 19.42 9.50 20.46
CA THR A 2 19.63 10.27 19.22
C THR A 2 18.37 10.31 18.35
N THR A 3 17.71 11.46 18.31
CA THR A 3 16.79 11.82 17.24
C THR A 3 17.63 11.94 15.97
N ALA A 4 17.70 10.84 15.20
CA ALA A 4 18.28 10.87 13.88
C ALA A 4 17.54 11.95 13.07
N THR A 5 18.28 12.96 12.62
CA THR A 5 17.94 13.75 11.43
C THR A 5 17.42 12.78 10.36
N PRO A 6 16.35 13.08 9.58
CA PRO A 6 15.85 12.18 8.55
C PRO A 6 16.85 12.07 7.38
N GLY A 7 17.97 11.40 7.62
CA GLY A 7 18.82 10.79 6.60
C GLY A 7 18.08 9.61 6.00
N ALA A 8 18.23 9.43 4.70
CA ALA A 8 17.43 8.56 3.86
C ALA A 8 17.40 7.10 4.36
N ASP A 9 16.37 6.73 5.12
CA ASP A 9 16.04 5.32 5.30
C ASP A 9 15.62 4.77 3.93
N LEU A 10 16.59 4.15 3.26
CA LEU A 10 16.42 3.52 1.95
C LEU A 10 15.94 2.07 2.07
N SER A 11 15.66 1.55 3.27
CA SER A 11 15.11 0.20 3.45
C SER A 11 13.76 0.02 2.75
N GLN A 12 13.01 1.11 2.59
CA GLN A 12 11.77 1.10 1.81
C GLN A 12 11.98 0.66 0.37
N LEU A 13 13.15 0.93 -0.21
CA LEU A 13 13.49 0.47 -1.56
C LEU A 13 13.88 -1.00 -1.60
N ASP A 14 13.97 -1.74 -0.48
CA ASP A 14 14.26 -3.19 -0.44
C ASP A 14 13.01 -4.07 -0.53
N ARG A 15 11.83 -3.44 -0.43
CA ARG A 15 10.55 -4.13 -0.61
C ARG A 15 10.44 -4.77 -1.99
N ARG A 16 9.92 -6.00 -2.04
CA ARG A 16 9.59 -6.66 -3.31
C ARG A 16 8.20 -6.24 -3.74
N VAL A 17 8.12 -5.26 -4.64
CA VAL A 17 6.85 -4.67 -5.09
C VAL A 17 6.59 -4.87 -6.56
N VAL A 18 5.31 -4.91 -6.92
CA VAL A 18 4.82 -4.81 -8.30
C VAL A 18 3.85 -3.64 -8.43
N CYS A 19 3.88 -2.96 -9.57
CA CYS A 19 2.88 -1.96 -9.91
C CYS A 19 1.66 -2.63 -10.56
N LEU A 20 0.49 -2.39 -9.99
CA LEU A 20 -0.78 -2.72 -10.61
C LEU A 20 -1.63 -1.45 -10.75
N LEU A 21 -1.78 -0.98 -11.99
CA LEU A 21 -2.63 0.16 -12.38
C LEU A 21 -2.41 1.43 -11.54
N GLY A 22 -1.16 1.69 -11.13
CA GLY A 22 -0.73 2.95 -10.52
C GLY A 22 -0.44 2.83 -9.04
N LEU A 23 -0.66 1.66 -8.42
CA LEU A 23 -0.38 1.40 -7.02
C LEU A 23 0.71 0.32 -6.86
N PRO A 24 1.62 0.46 -5.89
CA PRO A 24 2.56 -0.58 -5.52
C PRO A 24 1.87 -1.60 -4.61
N PHE A 25 2.12 -2.88 -4.87
CA PHE A 25 1.72 -3.99 -4.04
C PHE A 25 2.96 -4.81 -3.68
N ASP A 26 3.16 -5.04 -2.38
CA ASP A 26 4.16 -5.96 -1.87
C ASP A 26 3.76 -7.39 -2.23
N VAL A 27 4.74 -8.13 -2.75
CA VAL A 27 4.59 -9.53 -3.18
C VAL A 27 4.77 -10.41 -1.96
N LEU A 28 3.76 -10.42 -1.09
CA LEU A 28 3.76 -11.17 0.16
C LEU A 28 2.50 -12.02 0.30
N THR A 29 2.66 -13.15 0.96
CA THR A 29 1.59 -13.98 1.51
C THR A 29 1.09 -13.40 2.83
N LEU A 30 -0.02 -13.93 3.36
CA LEU A 30 -0.56 -13.61 4.67
C LEU A 30 0.46 -13.92 5.76
N ASP A 31 1.14 -15.06 5.69
CA ASP A 31 2.15 -15.47 6.68
C ASP A 31 3.35 -14.52 6.66
N GLU A 32 3.85 -14.17 5.47
CA GLU A 32 4.93 -13.18 5.33
C GLU A 32 4.48 -11.79 5.80
N THR A 33 3.24 -11.40 5.51
CA THR A 33 2.65 -10.14 6.00
C THR A 33 2.55 -10.12 7.53
N LEU A 34 2.15 -11.24 8.14
CA LEU A 34 2.09 -11.39 9.58
C LEU A 34 3.49 -11.30 10.21
N GLN A 35 4.49 -11.91 9.56
CA GLN A 35 5.87 -11.83 9.99
C GLN A 35 6.37 -10.37 9.95
N GLU A 36 6.15 -9.65 8.86
CA GLU A 36 6.50 -8.22 8.76
C GLU A 36 5.83 -7.36 9.83
N VAL A 37 4.54 -7.60 10.10
CA VAL A 37 3.79 -6.91 11.16
C VAL A 37 4.38 -7.23 12.55
N ARG A 38 4.70 -8.49 12.82
CA ARG A 38 5.31 -8.91 14.10
C ARG A 38 6.71 -8.32 14.28
N ASP A 39 7.53 -8.32 13.22
CA ASP A 39 8.87 -7.75 13.25
C ASP A 39 8.82 -6.23 13.45
N ALA A 40 7.86 -5.55 12.79
CA ALA A 40 7.62 -4.13 13.02
C ALA A 40 7.25 -3.85 14.49
N ILE A 41 6.39 -4.67 15.09
CA ILE A 41 6.02 -4.55 16.52
C ILE A 41 7.25 -4.80 17.42
N ALA A 42 8.00 -5.88 17.17
CA ALA A 42 9.13 -6.29 18.00
C ALA A 42 10.28 -5.27 17.95
N GLN A 43 10.58 -4.74 16.77
CA GLN A 43 11.65 -3.76 16.54
C GLN A 43 11.17 -2.32 16.77
N ARG A 44 9.88 -2.11 17.08
CA ARG A 44 9.19 -0.82 17.07
C ARG A 44 9.44 -0.01 15.78
N ARG A 45 9.59 -0.69 14.65
CA ARG A 45 9.75 -0.09 13.33
C ARG A 45 8.39 0.41 12.84
N ARG A 46 8.37 1.59 12.24
CA ARG A 46 7.15 2.15 11.63
C ARG A 46 6.69 1.26 10.48
N CYS A 47 5.42 0.91 10.51
CA CYS A 47 4.77 0.08 9.51
C CYS A 47 3.32 0.55 9.32
N TRP A 48 3.11 1.42 8.33
CA TRP A 48 1.78 1.66 7.82
C TRP A 48 1.36 0.53 6.89
N LEU A 49 0.48 -0.34 7.41
CA LEU A 49 -0.14 -1.41 6.67
C LEU A 49 -1.38 -0.91 5.92
N SER A 50 -1.25 -0.80 4.60
CA SER A 50 -2.36 -0.58 3.68
C SER A 50 -2.77 -1.90 3.04
N THR A 51 -4.09 -2.07 2.86
CA THR A 51 -4.66 -3.25 2.21
C THR A 51 -5.50 -2.81 1.01
N PRO A 52 -4.90 -2.30 -0.09
CA PRO A 52 -5.66 -1.73 -1.18
C PRO A 52 -6.48 -2.82 -1.89
N ASN A 53 -7.77 -2.53 -2.09
CA ASN A 53 -8.68 -3.34 -2.89
C ASN A 53 -9.07 -2.62 -4.19
N LEU A 54 -10.01 -3.18 -4.95
CA LEU A 54 -10.46 -2.59 -6.21
C LEU A 54 -10.96 -1.14 -6.05
N ASN A 55 -11.65 -0.84 -4.95
CA ASN A 55 -12.13 0.51 -4.67
C ASN A 55 -10.97 1.49 -4.41
N PHE A 56 -9.91 1.04 -3.72
CA PHE A 56 -8.68 1.83 -3.56
C PHE A 56 -8.03 2.13 -4.92
N LEU A 57 -7.92 1.11 -5.77
CA LEU A 57 -7.30 1.24 -7.09
C LEU A 57 -8.05 2.27 -7.94
N ILE A 58 -9.38 2.22 -7.95
CA ILE A 58 -10.21 3.16 -8.70
C ILE A 58 -10.12 4.57 -8.11
N ALA A 59 -10.22 4.71 -6.79
CA ALA A 59 -10.11 6.00 -6.12
C ALA A 59 -8.74 6.65 -6.36
N ALA A 60 -7.65 5.88 -6.28
CA ALA A 60 -6.30 6.36 -6.52
C ALA A 60 -6.07 6.86 -7.96
N ARG A 61 -6.86 6.39 -8.93
CA ARG A 61 -6.79 6.92 -10.31
C ARG A 61 -7.50 8.25 -10.50
N GLN A 62 -8.44 8.58 -9.62
CA GLN A 62 -9.25 9.80 -9.69
C GLN A 62 -8.74 10.87 -8.71
N ASP A 63 -8.02 10.46 -7.68
CA ASP A 63 -7.58 11.30 -6.58
C ASP A 63 -6.06 11.12 -6.33
N PRO A 64 -5.23 12.05 -6.84
CA PRO A 64 -3.78 12.00 -6.64
C PRO A 64 -3.35 12.08 -5.17
N GLU A 65 -4.11 12.76 -4.32
CA GLU A 65 -3.80 12.88 -2.89
C GLU A 65 -4.02 11.53 -2.21
N PHE A 66 -5.15 10.87 -2.49
CA PHE A 66 -5.40 9.52 -1.98
C PHE A 66 -4.37 8.53 -2.52
N ARG A 67 -3.99 8.60 -3.80
CA ARG A 67 -2.92 7.76 -4.35
C ARG A 67 -1.60 7.93 -3.60
N ARG A 68 -1.24 9.18 -3.29
CA ARG A 68 -0.03 9.53 -2.54
C ARG A 68 0.00 8.86 -1.16
N THR A 69 -1.13 8.82 -0.45
CA THR A 69 -1.21 8.15 0.85
C THR A 69 -0.90 6.64 0.76
N VAL A 70 -1.39 5.96 -0.29
CA VAL A 70 -1.09 4.53 -0.51
C VAL A 70 0.38 4.34 -0.88
N LEU A 71 0.94 5.20 -1.74
CA LEU A 71 2.37 5.17 -2.10
C LEU A 71 3.28 5.35 -0.88
N HIS A 72 2.85 6.15 0.09
CA HIS A 72 3.63 6.42 1.28
C HIS A 72 3.65 5.27 2.27
N SER A 73 2.74 4.30 2.18
CA SER A 73 2.63 3.17 3.10
C SER A 73 3.89 2.31 3.10
N GLU A 74 4.36 1.89 4.27
CA GLU A 74 5.52 0.99 4.39
C GLU A 74 5.19 -0.45 3.97
N LEU A 75 3.91 -0.83 3.97
CA LEU A 75 3.43 -2.14 3.57
C LEU A 75 2.08 -2.02 2.85
N SER A 76 1.96 -2.59 1.65
CA SER A 76 0.78 -2.48 0.77
C SER A 76 0.44 -3.85 0.20
N VAL A 77 -0.52 -4.54 0.80
CA VAL A 77 -0.86 -5.93 0.43
C VAL A 77 -2.20 -6.01 -0.31
N ALA A 78 -2.32 -6.98 -1.22
CA ALA A 78 -3.46 -7.11 -2.11
C ALA A 78 -4.73 -7.59 -1.36
N ASP A 79 -5.70 -6.69 -1.18
CA ASP A 79 -7.01 -7.03 -0.63
C ASP A 79 -8.07 -7.20 -1.74
N GLY A 80 -8.93 -8.19 -1.59
CA GLY A 80 -9.95 -8.54 -2.56
C GLY A 80 -9.45 -9.34 -3.77
N MET A 81 -10.27 -10.30 -4.18
CA MET A 81 -9.96 -11.17 -5.31
C MET A 81 -9.86 -10.48 -6.68
N PRO A 82 -10.58 -9.39 -6.97
CA PRO A 82 -10.37 -8.68 -8.23
C PRO A 82 -8.92 -8.24 -8.45
N ILE A 83 -8.21 -7.82 -7.40
CA ILE A 83 -6.78 -7.47 -7.47
C ILE A 83 -5.94 -8.70 -7.84
N VAL A 84 -6.18 -9.83 -7.15
CA VAL A 84 -5.50 -11.11 -7.41
C VAL A 84 -5.77 -11.60 -8.83
N TRP A 85 -7.01 -11.51 -9.33
CA TRP A 85 -7.37 -11.91 -10.70
C TRP A 85 -6.69 -11.05 -11.75
N LEU A 86 -6.67 -9.72 -11.58
CA LEU A 86 -5.94 -8.81 -12.46
C LEU A 86 -4.44 -9.12 -12.46
N ALA A 87 -3.87 -9.36 -11.29
CA ALA A 87 -2.48 -9.74 -11.14
C ALA A 87 -2.18 -11.06 -11.86
N ARG A 88 -3.02 -12.10 -11.68
CA ARG A 88 -2.88 -13.39 -12.39
C ARG A 88 -3.00 -13.25 -13.90
N LEU A 89 -3.94 -12.45 -14.39
CA LEU A 89 -4.10 -12.17 -15.82
C LEU A 89 -2.83 -11.52 -16.39
N LEU A 90 -2.25 -10.56 -15.68
CA LEU A 90 -0.97 -9.93 -16.03
C LEU A 90 0.24 -10.79 -15.65
N GLY A 91 0.01 -11.98 -15.08
CA GLY A 91 0.94 -12.93 -14.47
C GLY A 91 1.98 -12.32 -13.54
N LEU A 92 1.55 -11.35 -12.74
CA LEU A 92 2.29 -10.82 -11.60
C LEU A 92 2.28 -11.84 -10.45
N PRO A 93 3.32 -11.86 -9.60
CA PRO A 93 3.43 -12.81 -8.50
C PRO A 93 2.51 -12.54 -7.29
N LEU A 94 1.40 -11.78 -7.43
CA LEU A 94 0.40 -11.62 -6.37
C LEU A 94 -0.57 -12.81 -6.38
N ARG A 95 -0.21 -13.86 -5.66
CA ARG A 95 -0.88 -15.17 -5.76
C ARG A 95 -2.12 -15.29 -4.89
N GLU A 96 -2.17 -14.55 -3.80
CA GLU A 96 -3.22 -14.65 -2.80
C GLU A 96 -3.75 -13.30 -2.33
N ARG A 97 -4.92 -13.36 -1.69
CA ARG A 97 -5.60 -12.22 -1.09
C ARG A 97 -5.17 -12.11 0.36
N VAL A 98 -4.68 -10.94 0.76
CA VAL A 98 -4.30 -10.61 2.13
C VAL A 98 -5.19 -9.46 2.60
N ALA A 99 -6.30 -9.78 3.27
CA ALA A 99 -7.13 -8.75 3.89
C ALA A 99 -6.63 -8.38 5.28
N GLY A 100 -6.82 -7.12 5.67
CA GLY A 100 -6.50 -6.68 7.02
C GLY A 100 -7.28 -7.43 8.11
N SER A 101 -8.47 -7.92 7.78
CA SER A 101 -9.25 -8.79 8.66
C SER A 101 -8.58 -10.16 8.86
N ASP A 102 -7.95 -10.72 7.82
CA ASP A 102 -7.24 -12.00 7.94
C ASP A 102 -5.97 -11.81 8.77
N VAL A 103 -5.24 -10.69 8.58
CA VAL A 103 -4.10 -10.31 9.43
C VAL A 103 -4.52 -10.20 10.89
N PHE A 104 -5.61 -9.48 11.18
CA PHE A 104 -6.09 -9.28 12.54
C PHE A 104 -6.55 -10.60 13.20
N GLU A 105 -7.27 -11.45 12.46
CA GLU A 105 -7.70 -12.78 12.92
C GLU A 105 -6.49 -13.68 13.25
N ALA A 106 -5.48 -13.69 12.39
CA ALA A 106 -4.27 -14.48 12.63
C ALA A 106 -3.38 -13.92 13.76
N LEU A 107 -3.40 -12.61 14.02
CA LEU A 107 -2.78 -12.05 15.23
C LEU A 107 -3.53 -12.46 16.48
N HIS A 108 -4.87 -12.52 16.45
CA HIS A 108 -5.69 -12.97 17.58
C HIS A 108 -5.39 -14.42 17.98
N HIS A 109 -5.26 -15.31 16.98
CA HIS A 109 -4.97 -16.73 17.21
C HIS A 109 -3.48 -17.05 17.33
N GLY A 110 -2.61 -16.08 17.05
CA GLY A 110 -1.17 -16.26 17.10
C GLY A 110 -0.66 -16.46 18.53
N ASN A 111 0.31 -17.35 18.70
CA ASN A 111 0.99 -17.55 19.98
C ASN A 111 2.26 -16.69 20.03
N ALA A 112 2.11 -15.41 20.36
CA ALA A 112 3.23 -14.51 20.62
C ALA A 112 3.60 -14.52 22.11
N ALA A 113 4.86 -14.26 22.45
CA ALA A 113 5.33 -14.21 23.84
C ALA A 113 4.55 -13.20 24.71
N ARG A 114 4.01 -12.15 24.07
CA ARG A 114 3.03 -11.24 24.67
C ARG A 114 1.91 -10.95 23.67
N PRO A 115 0.66 -10.75 24.13
CA PRO A 115 -0.42 -10.29 23.27
C PRO A 115 -0.08 -8.94 22.62
N VAL A 116 -0.46 -8.79 21.35
CA VAL A 116 -0.34 -7.52 20.62
C VAL A 116 -1.36 -6.53 21.18
N ARG A 117 -0.90 -5.35 21.56
CA ARG A 117 -1.73 -4.28 22.13
C ARG A 117 -2.43 -3.52 21.00
N ALA A 118 -3.72 -3.77 20.80
CA ALA A 118 -4.51 -3.14 19.75
C ALA A 118 -5.30 -1.93 20.27
N TYR A 119 -5.35 -0.85 19.48
CA TYR A 119 -6.21 0.31 19.74
C TYR A 119 -7.14 0.53 18.55
N PHE A 120 -8.43 0.72 18.79
CA PHE A 120 -9.41 1.00 17.74
C PHE A 120 -9.73 2.48 17.64
N PHE A 121 -9.58 3.07 16.46
CA PHE A 121 -9.90 4.47 16.21
C PHE A 121 -10.93 4.59 15.08
N GLY A 122 -12.16 4.98 15.41
CA GLY A 122 -13.28 5.04 14.47
C GLY A 122 -14.16 3.79 14.49
N GLY A 123 -15.01 3.69 13.47
CA GLY A 123 -16.11 2.73 13.40
C GLY A 123 -17.45 3.35 13.84
N PRO A 124 -18.57 2.65 13.58
CA PRO A 124 -19.88 3.05 14.07
C PRO A 124 -19.91 3.16 15.60
N ASP A 125 -20.86 3.94 16.13
CA ASP A 125 -21.04 4.10 17.56
C ASP A 125 -21.22 2.75 18.25
N GLY A 126 -20.47 2.53 19.34
CA GLY A 126 -20.46 1.28 20.09
C GLY A 126 -19.70 0.11 19.44
N ALA A 127 -19.33 0.18 18.15
CA ALA A 127 -18.64 -0.92 17.49
C ALA A 127 -17.22 -1.15 18.04
N ALA A 128 -16.44 -0.08 18.20
CA ALA A 128 -15.07 -0.18 18.74
C ALA A 128 -15.05 -0.69 20.20
N GLU A 129 -16.01 -0.24 21.00
CA GLU A 129 -16.20 -0.73 22.38
C GLU A 129 -16.60 -2.21 22.41
N ALA A 130 -17.54 -2.62 21.56
CA ALA A 130 -17.97 -4.03 21.48
C ALA A 130 -16.82 -4.93 21.02
N ALA A 131 -16.05 -4.51 20.01
CA ALA A 131 -14.85 -5.21 19.55
C ALA A 131 -13.82 -5.35 20.69
N SER A 132 -13.55 -4.26 21.42
CA SER A 132 -12.64 -4.26 22.57
C SER A 132 -13.07 -5.28 23.63
N ARG A 133 -14.35 -5.26 24.03
CA ARG A 133 -14.90 -6.20 25.03
C ARG A 133 -14.79 -7.65 24.56
N ARG A 134 -15.13 -7.93 23.30
CA ARG A 134 -15.08 -9.29 22.75
C ARG A 134 -13.66 -9.83 22.68
N ILE A 135 -12.72 -9.05 22.15
CA ILE A 135 -11.30 -9.45 22.03
C ILE A 135 -10.71 -9.75 23.41
N ASN A 136 -10.97 -8.89 24.39
CA ASN A 136 -10.45 -9.06 25.74
C ASN A 136 -11.11 -10.23 26.49
N ALA A 137 -12.38 -10.54 26.22
CA ALA A 137 -13.07 -11.68 26.81
C ALA A 137 -12.63 -13.02 26.21
N LEU A 138 -12.35 -13.08 24.91
CA LEU A 138 -11.85 -14.29 24.24
C LEU A 138 -10.40 -14.63 24.66
N GLY A 139 -9.60 -13.59 24.96
CA GLY A 139 -8.17 -13.76 25.21
C GLY A 139 -7.40 -14.20 23.96
N GLY A 140 -6.11 -14.50 24.11
CA GLY A 140 -5.24 -14.95 23.02
C GLY A 140 -4.14 -13.96 22.66
N GLY A 141 -3.77 -13.92 21.38
CA GLY A 141 -2.65 -13.14 20.85
C GLY A 141 -2.91 -11.64 20.70
N LEU A 142 -4.12 -11.16 21.00
CA LEU A 142 -4.47 -9.73 20.99
C LEU A 142 -5.05 -9.29 22.33
N HIS A 143 -4.71 -8.06 22.73
CA HIS A 143 -5.31 -7.38 23.85
C HIS A 143 -5.67 -5.95 23.44
N CYS A 144 -6.94 -5.60 23.55
CA CYS A 144 -7.41 -4.26 23.24
C CYS A 144 -7.13 -3.32 24.41
N VAL A 145 -6.31 -2.30 24.17
CA VAL A 145 -5.81 -1.37 25.19
C VAL A 145 -6.55 -0.03 25.20
N GLY A 146 -7.40 0.21 24.21
CA GLY A 146 -8.22 1.41 24.14
C GLY A 146 -9.02 1.48 22.85
N PHE A 147 -9.98 2.38 22.84
CA PHE A 147 -10.77 2.70 21.66
C PHE A 147 -11.25 4.15 21.72
N ASP A 148 -11.49 4.75 20.55
CA ASP A 148 -12.17 6.03 20.39
C ASP A 148 -13.10 5.98 19.19
N SER A 149 -14.30 6.55 19.34
CA SER A 149 -15.25 6.77 18.25
C SER A 149 -15.44 8.27 18.06
N PRO A 150 -14.60 8.95 17.26
CA PRO A 150 -14.67 10.40 17.07
C PRO A 150 -15.87 10.87 16.23
N GLY A 151 -16.80 9.97 15.88
CA GLY A 151 -18.01 10.25 15.11
C GLY A 151 -17.74 10.79 13.70
N PHE A 152 -18.66 11.62 13.22
CA PHE A 152 -18.55 12.32 11.93
C PHE A 152 -17.98 13.72 12.13
N GLY A 153 -16.66 13.86 11.99
CA GLY A 153 -15.94 15.14 12.13
C GLY A 153 -14.96 15.43 11.00
N SER A 154 -14.31 16.60 11.02
CA SER A 154 -13.22 16.91 10.08
C SER A 154 -11.96 16.13 10.44
N LEU A 155 -10.97 16.10 9.53
CA LEU A 155 -9.66 15.53 9.88
C LEU A 155 -9.01 16.29 11.04
N ASP A 156 -9.16 17.61 11.11
CA ASP A 156 -8.60 18.44 12.17
C ASP A 156 -9.19 18.10 13.54
N SER A 157 -10.52 17.97 13.64
CA SER A 157 -11.17 17.62 14.90
C SER A 157 -10.79 16.23 15.40
N MET A 158 -10.46 15.32 14.48
CA MET A 158 -9.98 13.97 14.78
C MET A 158 -8.48 13.89 15.06
N SER A 159 -7.74 14.99 14.90
CA SER A 159 -6.27 15.03 14.97
C SER A 159 -5.75 15.96 16.07
N THR A 160 -6.58 16.28 17.06
CA THR A 160 -6.19 17.14 18.19
C THR A 160 -5.12 16.47 19.06
N ASP A 161 -4.34 17.27 19.76
CA ASP A 161 -3.26 16.78 20.64
C ASP A 161 -3.79 15.82 21.69
N ALA A 162 -4.93 16.15 22.31
CA ALA A 162 -5.60 15.29 23.27
C ALA A 162 -5.99 13.91 22.71
N VAL A 163 -6.36 13.81 21.43
CA VAL A 163 -6.66 12.51 20.78
C VAL A 163 -5.37 11.70 20.64
N ILE A 164 -4.30 12.31 20.11
CA ILE A 164 -3.03 11.62 19.89
C ILE A 164 -2.38 11.20 21.21
N GLU A 165 -2.41 12.07 22.22
CA GLU A 165 -1.91 11.79 23.56
C GLU A 165 -2.66 10.63 24.22
N ARG A 166 -4.00 10.60 24.11
CA ARG A 166 -4.80 9.49 24.64
C ARG A 166 -4.45 8.17 23.96
N ILE A 167 -4.30 8.15 22.63
CA ILE A 167 -3.86 6.95 21.90
C ILE A 167 -2.48 6.51 22.41
N ASN A 168 -1.50 7.42 22.45
CA ASN A 168 -0.13 7.11 22.85
C ASN A 168 -0.01 6.68 24.32
N ALA A 169 -0.82 7.23 25.23
CA ALA A 169 -0.84 6.89 26.65
C ALA A 169 -1.17 5.41 26.89
N THR A 170 -1.95 4.80 25.99
CA THR A 170 -2.24 3.35 26.04
C THR A 170 -1.10 2.47 25.51
N GLN A 171 -0.01 3.05 25.01
CA GLN A 171 1.14 2.35 24.44
C GLN A 171 0.75 1.21 23.48
N PRO A 172 -0.02 1.49 22.42
CA PRO A 172 -0.45 0.44 21.49
C PRO A 172 0.72 -0.05 20.63
N ASP A 173 0.64 -1.32 20.24
CA ASP A 173 1.49 -1.92 19.23
C ASP A 173 0.87 -1.77 17.83
N PHE A 174 -0.47 -1.78 17.76
CA PHE A 174 -1.22 -1.64 16.52
C PHE A 174 -2.43 -0.71 16.69
N VAL A 175 -2.45 0.41 15.95
CA VAL A 175 -3.62 1.28 15.83
C VAL A 175 -4.43 0.91 14.58
N VAL A 176 -5.66 0.45 14.78
CA VAL A 176 -6.62 0.10 13.74
C VAL A 176 -7.52 1.32 13.46
N VAL A 177 -7.39 1.90 12.28
CA VAL A 177 -8.15 3.10 11.87
C VAL A 177 -9.36 2.70 11.02
N SER A 178 -10.55 2.96 11.53
CA SER A 178 -11.82 2.57 10.90
C SER A 178 -12.67 3.78 10.49
N LEU A 179 -12.07 4.70 9.72
CA LEU A 179 -12.74 5.93 9.22
C LEU A 179 -13.20 5.83 7.74
N GLY A 180 -13.13 4.64 7.15
CA GLY A 180 -13.25 4.44 5.71
C GLY A 180 -11.92 4.66 4.96
N ALA A 181 -11.84 4.21 3.72
CA ALA A 181 -10.59 4.14 2.96
C ALA A 181 -9.88 5.51 2.82
N LYS A 182 -10.53 6.48 2.17
CA LYS A 182 -9.95 7.80 1.89
C LYS A 182 -9.61 8.58 3.17
N LYS A 183 -10.57 8.69 4.07
CA LYS A 183 -10.41 9.45 5.31
C LYS A 183 -9.42 8.79 6.27
N GLY A 184 -9.46 7.46 6.39
CA GLY A 184 -8.50 6.71 7.20
C GLY A 184 -7.07 6.88 6.71
N GLN A 185 -6.85 6.79 5.39
CA GLN A 185 -5.54 7.05 4.80
C GLN A 185 -5.04 8.48 5.04
N ALA A 186 -5.90 9.48 4.83
CA ALA A 186 -5.56 10.88 5.07
C ALA A 186 -5.27 11.17 6.55
N TRP A 187 -6.03 10.56 7.47
CA TRP A 187 -5.79 10.70 8.91
C TRP A 187 -4.44 10.10 9.32
N ILE A 188 -4.07 8.94 8.78
CA ILE A 188 -2.77 8.32 9.06
C ILE A 188 -1.64 9.16 8.48
N GLU A 189 -1.73 9.61 7.22
CA GLU A 189 -0.71 10.48 6.60
C GLU A 189 -0.43 11.70 7.48
N ARG A 190 -1.49 12.32 8.01
CA ARG A 190 -1.39 13.48 8.90
C ARG A 190 -0.77 13.16 10.26
N ASN A 191 -1.13 12.04 10.88
CA ASN A 191 -0.83 11.79 12.30
C ASN A 191 0.27 10.76 12.57
N ARG A 192 0.70 9.96 11.57
CA ARG A 192 1.67 8.86 11.75
C ARG A 192 2.98 9.27 12.42
N HIS A 193 3.42 10.51 12.23
CA HIS A 193 4.67 11.00 12.80
C HIS A 193 4.55 11.31 14.30
N ARG A 194 3.32 11.48 14.80
CA ARG A 194 2.96 11.80 16.19
C ARG A 194 2.52 10.56 16.98
N LEU A 195 2.20 9.47 16.30
CA LEU A 195 1.79 8.20 16.91
C LEU A 195 3.03 7.37 17.29
N MET A 196 3.03 6.81 18.49
CA MET A 196 4.12 5.94 19.00
C MET A 196 3.92 4.46 18.67
N ALA A 197 2.76 4.10 18.11
CA ALA A 197 2.47 2.75 17.66
C ALA A 197 3.35 2.40 16.45
N PRO A 198 4.04 1.25 16.45
CA PRO A 198 4.82 0.83 15.30
C PRO A 198 3.93 0.49 14.10
N VAL A 199 2.79 -0.17 14.33
CA VAL A 199 1.88 -0.56 13.25
C VAL A 199 0.63 0.29 13.26
N ILE A 200 0.26 0.81 12.08
CA ILE A 200 -0.96 1.60 11.87
C ILE A 200 -1.60 1.13 10.57
N GLY A 201 -2.92 0.92 10.54
CA GLY A 201 -3.58 0.45 9.33
C GLY A 201 -5.04 0.91 9.20
N PRO A 202 -5.48 1.40 8.03
CA PRO A 202 -6.86 1.81 7.80
C PRO A 202 -7.75 0.58 7.51
N LEU A 203 -7.96 -0.27 8.52
CA LEU A 203 -8.69 -1.53 8.39
C LEU A 203 -10.18 -1.35 8.72
N GLY A 204 -10.88 -0.63 7.84
CA GLY A 204 -12.26 -0.17 8.09
C GLY A 204 -13.27 -1.26 8.44
N ALA A 205 -13.19 -2.43 7.81
CA ALA A 205 -14.15 -3.52 8.05
C ALA A 205 -13.83 -4.34 9.30
N VAL A 206 -12.60 -4.24 9.85
CA VAL A 206 -12.15 -5.11 10.94
C VAL A 206 -12.97 -4.84 12.20
N VAL A 207 -13.17 -3.57 12.56
CA VAL A 207 -13.96 -3.21 13.75
C VAL A 207 -15.37 -3.80 13.70
N ASN A 208 -16.01 -3.85 12.53
CA ASN A 208 -17.36 -4.41 12.39
C ASN A 208 -17.37 -5.94 12.54
N PHE A 209 -16.36 -6.62 12.00
CA PHE A 209 -16.22 -8.07 12.18
C PHE A 209 -15.93 -8.45 13.62
N GLU A 210 -15.02 -7.73 14.28
CA GLU A 210 -14.66 -8.00 15.66
C GLU A 210 -15.76 -7.58 16.64
N ALA A 211 -16.57 -6.56 16.31
CA ALA A 211 -17.78 -6.22 17.04
C ALA A 211 -18.91 -7.25 16.86
N GLY A 212 -18.80 -8.16 15.88
CA GLY A 212 -19.83 -9.13 15.54
C GLY A 212 -21.05 -8.54 14.81
N THR A 213 -20.98 -7.28 14.37
CA THR A 213 -22.08 -6.62 13.65
C THR A 213 -22.23 -7.12 12.21
N VAL A 214 -21.15 -7.64 11.63
CA VAL A 214 -21.15 -8.31 10.32
C VAL A 214 -20.50 -9.68 10.46
N ARG A 215 -21.07 -10.72 9.85
CA ARG A 215 -20.46 -12.05 9.86
C ARG A 215 -19.42 -12.17 8.76
N ARG A 216 -18.27 -12.79 9.04
CA ARG A 216 -17.32 -13.14 7.98
C ARG A 216 -17.93 -14.14 7.00
N ALA A 217 -17.50 -14.08 5.75
CA ALA A 217 -17.91 -15.07 4.76
C ALA A 217 -17.42 -16.47 5.17
N PRO A 218 -18.22 -17.53 4.98
CA PRO A 218 -17.78 -18.90 5.25
C PRO A 218 -16.48 -19.24 4.48
N PRO A 219 -15.64 -20.17 4.97
CA PRO A 219 -14.35 -20.49 4.36
C PRO A 219 -14.44 -20.84 2.86
N LEU A 220 -15.50 -21.54 2.43
CA LEU A 220 -15.71 -21.88 1.02
C LEU A 220 -15.90 -20.63 0.15
N TRP A 221 -16.69 -19.66 0.60
CA TRP A 221 -16.90 -18.39 -0.11
C TRP A 221 -15.61 -17.58 -0.20
N ARG A 222 -14.81 -17.57 0.87
CA ARG A 222 -13.48 -16.93 0.90
C ARG A 222 -12.53 -17.60 -0.10
N ARG A 223 -12.48 -18.94 -0.13
CA ARG A 223 -11.64 -19.73 -1.05
C ARG A 223 -12.02 -19.56 -2.52
N LEU A 224 -13.32 -19.51 -2.81
CA LEU A 224 -13.85 -19.25 -4.16
C LEU A 224 -13.74 -17.78 -4.57
N GLY A 225 -13.40 -16.90 -3.63
CA GLY A 225 -13.27 -15.48 -3.89
C GLY A 225 -14.58 -14.71 -4.00
N LEU A 226 -15.64 -15.27 -3.45
CA LEU A 226 -17.01 -14.75 -3.47
C LEU A 226 -17.36 -13.95 -2.21
N GLU A 227 -16.36 -13.57 -1.39
CA GLU A 227 -16.61 -12.77 -0.19
C GLU A 227 -17.36 -11.46 -0.49
N TRP A 228 -17.08 -10.82 -1.62
CA TRP A 228 -17.80 -9.63 -2.05
C TRP A 228 -19.30 -9.88 -2.24
N LEU A 229 -19.68 -11.06 -2.76
CA LEU A 229 -21.07 -11.45 -2.94
C LEU A 229 -21.74 -11.74 -1.59
N TRP A 230 -21.04 -12.44 -0.70
CA TRP A 230 -21.48 -12.64 0.69
C TRP A 230 -21.72 -11.30 1.41
N ARG A 231 -20.86 -10.30 1.17
CA ARG A 231 -21.06 -8.96 1.71
C ARG A 231 -22.28 -8.25 1.14
N ILE A 232 -22.56 -8.39 -0.15
CA ILE A 232 -23.81 -7.86 -0.75
C ILE A 232 -25.03 -8.50 -0.09
N MET A 233 -24.98 -9.81 0.20
CA MET A 233 -26.09 -10.50 0.85
C MET A 233 -26.35 -9.98 2.27
N GLN A 234 -25.31 -9.62 3.03
CA GLN A 234 -25.46 -9.06 4.38
C GLN A 234 -25.74 -7.56 4.39
N GLU A 235 -25.16 -6.82 3.46
CA GLU A 235 -25.27 -5.36 3.34
C GLU A 235 -25.68 -5.00 1.91
N PRO A 236 -26.98 -5.10 1.56
CA PRO A 236 -27.44 -4.92 0.19
C PRO A 236 -26.99 -3.60 -0.44
N ALA A 237 -26.95 -2.51 0.32
CA ALA A 237 -26.51 -1.21 -0.18
C ALA A 237 -25.11 -1.22 -0.84
N LEU A 238 -24.25 -2.18 -0.49
CA LEU A 238 -22.93 -2.35 -1.12
C LEU A 238 -22.99 -2.73 -2.60
N TRP A 239 -24.13 -3.25 -3.11
CA TRP A 239 -24.28 -3.57 -4.53
C TRP A 239 -23.98 -2.36 -5.42
N ARG A 240 -24.41 -1.16 -5.01
CA ARG A 240 -24.20 0.09 -5.74
C ARG A 240 -22.71 0.42 -5.86
N ARG A 241 -21.96 0.19 -4.78
CA ARG A 241 -20.51 0.37 -4.77
C ARG A 241 -19.84 -0.62 -5.72
N TYR A 242 -20.15 -1.90 -5.62
CA TYR A 242 -19.54 -2.92 -6.48
C TYR A 242 -19.89 -2.75 -7.96
N ALA A 243 -21.13 -2.37 -8.28
CA ALA A 243 -21.53 -2.04 -9.65
C ALA A 243 -20.77 -0.81 -10.18
N GLY A 244 -20.60 0.22 -9.35
CA GLY A 244 -19.76 1.37 -9.65
C GLY A 244 -18.31 1.00 -9.90
N ASP A 245 -17.74 0.15 -9.04
CA ASP A 245 -16.37 -0.33 -9.16
C ASP A 245 -16.18 -1.14 -10.47
N ALA A 246 -17.12 -2.04 -10.77
CA ALA A 246 -17.10 -2.84 -12.01
C ALA A 246 -17.18 -1.94 -13.26
N ARG A 247 -18.09 -0.95 -13.27
CA ARG A 247 -18.23 0.00 -14.38
C ARG A 247 -16.95 0.82 -14.59
N ALA A 248 -16.28 1.24 -13.51
CA ALA A 248 -15.01 1.96 -13.58
C ALA A 248 -13.83 1.07 -14.00
N LEU A 249 -13.89 -0.24 -13.70
CA LEU A 249 -12.86 -1.19 -14.11
C LEU A 249 -12.89 -1.50 -15.61
N LEU A 250 -14.07 -1.53 -16.26
CA LEU A 250 -14.21 -1.82 -17.70
C LEU A 250 -13.27 -1.01 -18.63
N PRO A 251 -13.23 0.34 -18.57
CA PRO A 251 -12.31 1.11 -19.40
C PRO A 251 -10.84 0.85 -19.06
N MET A 252 -10.52 0.51 -17.79
CA MET A 252 -9.17 0.13 -17.40
C MET A 252 -8.77 -1.23 -17.96
N LEU A 253 -9.71 -2.18 -18.02
CA LEU A 253 -9.49 -3.48 -18.65
C LEU A 253 -9.09 -3.28 -20.12
N TRP A 254 -9.84 -2.47 -20.85
CA TRP A 254 -9.60 -2.23 -22.27
C TRP A 254 -8.36 -1.36 -22.55
N GLY A 255 -8.20 -0.25 -21.82
CA GLY A 255 -7.14 0.73 -22.08
C GLY A 255 -5.79 0.39 -21.44
N SER A 256 -5.77 -0.46 -20.41
CA SER A 256 -4.57 -0.75 -19.61
C SER A 256 -4.28 -2.24 -19.52
N VAL A 257 -5.22 -3.04 -19.02
CA VAL A 257 -4.97 -4.45 -18.68
C VAL A 257 -4.77 -5.33 -19.92
N LEU A 258 -5.69 -5.31 -20.89
CA LEU A 258 -5.57 -6.11 -22.11
C LEU A 258 -4.32 -5.76 -22.93
N PRO A 259 -3.96 -4.47 -23.12
CA PRO A 259 -2.69 -4.12 -23.78
C PRO A 259 -1.43 -4.56 -23.03
N LEU A 260 -1.44 -4.57 -21.70
CA LEU A 260 -0.33 -5.10 -20.88
C LEU A 260 -0.26 -6.62 -20.96
N TRP A 261 -1.41 -7.30 -20.94
CA TRP A 261 -1.50 -8.75 -21.13
C TRP A 261 -0.98 -9.16 -22.51
N TRP A 262 -1.44 -8.50 -23.57
CA TRP A 262 -1.01 -8.78 -24.94
C TRP A 262 0.49 -8.60 -25.13
N ALA A 263 1.02 -7.53 -24.54
CA ALA A 263 2.45 -7.25 -24.55
C ALA A 263 3.28 -8.31 -23.86
N ARG A 264 2.82 -8.79 -22.69
CA ARG A 264 3.45 -9.88 -21.97
C ARG A 264 3.48 -11.16 -22.82
N VAL A 265 2.38 -11.51 -23.48
CA VAL A 265 2.28 -12.74 -24.29
C VAL A 265 3.23 -12.69 -25.49
N ARG A 266 3.41 -11.52 -26.09
CA ARG A 266 4.33 -11.31 -27.22
C ARG A 266 5.79 -11.07 -26.82
N ARG A 267 6.10 -11.15 -25.53
CA ARG A 267 7.44 -10.81 -25.05
C ARG A 267 8.41 -11.96 -25.36
N ASP A 268 9.38 -11.68 -26.20
CA ASP A 268 10.51 -12.58 -26.39
C ASP A 268 11.44 -12.52 -25.17
N ARG A 269 11.83 -13.69 -24.66
CA ARG A 269 12.77 -13.82 -23.54
C ARG A 269 14.21 -13.65 -24.04
N HIS A 270 14.57 -12.43 -24.43
CA HIS A 270 15.97 -12.09 -24.73
C HIS A 270 16.74 -11.80 -23.44
N ALA A 271 18.08 -11.89 -23.51
CA ALA A 271 18.97 -11.49 -22.43
C ALA A 271 18.65 -10.04 -22.02
N SER A 272 18.18 -9.86 -20.79
CA SER A 272 17.82 -8.54 -20.26
C SER A 272 19.05 -7.90 -19.65
N ARG A 273 19.55 -6.84 -20.28
CA ARG A 273 20.65 -6.03 -19.75
C ARG A 273 20.15 -4.62 -19.45
N LEU A 274 20.56 -4.09 -18.32
CA LEU A 274 20.33 -2.72 -17.90
C LEU A 274 21.68 -2.09 -17.59
N ASP A 275 22.03 -1.04 -18.33
CA ASP A 275 23.17 -0.20 -18.00
C ASP A 275 22.64 1.05 -17.28
N THR A 276 23.25 1.38 -16.14
CA THR A 276 22.87 2.53 -15.30
C THR A 276 24.04 3.50 -15.19
N HIS A 277 23.79 4.78 -15.42
CA HIS A 277 24.81 5.82 -15.30
C HIS A 277 24.28 6.97 -14.45
N LEU A 278 24.91 7.20 -13.30
CA LEU A 278 24.60 8.31 -12.41
C LEU A 278 25.51 9.49 -12.74
N GLU A 279 24.91 10.61 -13.11
CA GLU A 279 25.66 11.86 -13.33
C GLU A 279 26.07 12.51 -12.01
N ALA A 280 27.07 13.38 -12.06
CA ALA A 280 27.37 14.26 -10.94
C ALA A 280 26.17 15.20 -10.68
N PRO A 281 25.80 15.46 -9.41
CA PRO A 281 24.75 16.42 -9.08
C PRO A 281 25.02 17.79 -9.68
N ALA A 282 24.02 18.39 -10.29
CA ALA A 282 24.08 19.72 -10.89
C ALA A 282 22.80 20.50 -10.59
N ALA A 283 22.94 21.76 -10.16
CA ALA A 283 21.84 22.67 -9.85
C ALA A 283 20.77 22.07 -8.90
N GLY A 284 21.20 21.36 -7.85
CA GLY A 284 20.30 20.79 -6.85
C GLY A 284 19.54 19.53 -7.28
N ALA A 285 19.87 18.96 -8.44
CA ALA A 285 19.31 17.71 -8.92
C ALA A 285 20.41 16.73 -9.37
N VAL A 286 20.11 15.44 -9.35
CA VAL A 286 20.94 14.38 -9.94
C VAL A 286 20.16 13.66 -11.03
N THR A 287 20.86 13.30 -12.12
CA THR A 287 20.28 12.51 -13.22
C THR A 287 20.78 11.08 -13.15
N LEU A 288 19.85 10.12 -13.06
CA LEU A 288 20.11 8.71 -13.26
C LEU A 288 19.65 8.30 -14.66
N ARG A 289 20.61 8.06 -15.56
CA ARG A 289 20.36 7.57 -16.92
C ARG A 289 20.25 6.05 -16.93
N LEU A 290 19.18 5.54 -17.54
CA LEU A 290 18.90 4.12 -17.70
C LEU A 290 18.91 3.77 -19.19
N ARG A 291 19.63 2.71 -19.55
CA ARG A 291 19.70 2.19 -20.93
C ARG A 291 19.44 0.69 -20.97
N GLY A 292 18.59 0.27 -21.90
CA GLY A 292 18.23 -1.14 -22.09
C GLY A 292 16.88 -1.52 -21.47
N VAL A 293 16.83 -2.65 -20.78
CA VAL A 293 15.58 -3.33 -20.38
C VAL A 293 15.37 -3.24 -18.87
N CYS A 294 14.30 -2.57 -18.43
CA CYS A 294 13.93 -2.40 -17.02
C CYS A 294 12.81 -3.39 -16.63
N VAL A 295 13.20 -4.59 -16.20
CA VAL A 295 12.28 -5.72 -15.98
C VAL A 295 12.66 -6.48 -14.72
N ALA A 296 11.83 -7.41 -14.26
CA ALA A 296 12.06 -8.23 -13.06
C ALA A 296 13.53 -8.69 -12.88
N ALA A 297 14.16 -9.20 -13.94
CA ALA A 297 15.55 -9.66 -13.92
C ALA A 297 16.60 -8.57 -13.67
N THR A 298 16.32 -7.31 -14.04
CA THR A 298 17.23 -6.16 -13.89
C THR A 298 16.86 -5.24 -12.72
N VAL A 299 15.75 -5.51 -12.02
CA VAL A 299 15.33 -4.76 -10.82
C VAL A 299 16.40 -4.68 -9.74
N PRO A 300 17.22 -5.71 -9.43
CA PRO A 300 18.30 -5.57 -8.45
C PRO A 300 19.31 -4.49 -8.81
N ALA A 301 19.74 -4.43 -10.07
CA ALA A 301 20.66 -3.40 -10.57
C ALA A 301 20.01 -2.01 -10.55
N LEU A 302 18.74 -1.92 -11.00
CA LEU A 302 17.97 -0.68 -10.94
C LEU A 302 17.83 -0.16 -9.50
N ARG A 303 17.54 -1.05 -8.55
CA ARG A 303 17.39 -0.74 -7.13
C ARG A 303 18.65 -0.14 -6.55
N GLN A 304 19.80 -0.76 -6.82
CA GLN A 304 21.08 -0.23 -6.34
C GLN A 304 21.35 1.15 -6.92
N ALA A 305 21.19 1.33 -8.23
CA ALA A 305 21.39 2.63 -8.87
C ALA A 305 20.44 3.72 -8.33
N CYS A 306 19.18 3.38 -8.05
CA CYS A 306 18.24 4.29 -7.40
C CYS A 306 18.66 4.63 -5.97
N LYS A 307 19.16 3.66 -5.19
CA LYS A 307 19.69 3.90 -3.84
C LYS A 307 20.90 4.84 -3.88
N ASP A 308 21.84 4.61 -4.79
CA ASP A 308 23.02 5.46 -4.97
C ASP A 308 22.61 6.90 -5.33
N ALA A 309 21.62 7.06 -6.21
CA ALA A 309 21.08 8.36 -6.58
C ALA A 309 20.39 9.07 -5.40
N LEU A 310 19.55 8.36 -4.64
CA LEU A 310 18.82 8.93 -3.50
C LEU A 310 19.74 9.27 -2.31
N ALA A 311 20.87 8.58 -2.16
CA ALA A 311 21.87 8.88 -1.14
C ALA A 311 22.44 10.30 -1.28
N LEU A 312 22.48 10.84 -2.50
CA LEU A 312 22.95 12.21 -2.79
C LEU A 312 22.01 13.31 -2.27
N SER A 313 20.83 12.94 -1.78
CA SER A 313 19.95 13.82 -1.01
C SER A 313 19.47 15.09 -1.74
N CYS A 314 19.29 15.01 -3.06
CA CYS A 314 18.84 16.09 -3.92
C CYS A 314 17.62 15.67 -4.77
N ASP A 315 17.12 16.55 -5.63
CA ASP A 315 16.04 16.21 -6.57
C ASP A 315 16.53 15.14 -7.57
N LEU A 316 15.63 14.24 -7.98
CA LEU A 316 15.99 13.11 -8.85
C LEU A 316 15.34 13.25 -10.23
N ARG A 317 16.17 13.15 -11.27
CA ARG A 317 15.74 13.01 -12.67
C ARG A 317 16.06 11.60 -13.14
N LEU A 318 15.04 10.84 -13.50
CA LEU A 318 15.19 9.54 -14.12
C LEU A 318 15.12 9.70 -15.64
N ASP A 319 16.23 9.45 -16.32
CA ASP A 319 16.29 9.50 -17.78
C ASP A 319 16.12 8.10 -18.37
N LEU A 320 14.95 7.89 -18.97
CA LEU A 320 14.52 6.63 -19.60
C LEU A 320 14.47 6.77 -21.14
N GLN A 321 15.19 7.72 -21.73
CA GLN A 321 15.17 7.90 -23.19
C GLN A 321 15.67 6.67 -23.94
N ALA A 322 16.68 5.99 -23.41
CA ALA A 322 17.28 4.79 -23.97
C ALA A 322 16.73 3.49 -23.35
N VAL A 323 15.60 3.56 -22.64
CA VAL A 323 14.90 2.37 -22.14
C VAL A 323 14.00 1.82 -23.23
N GLU A 324 14.11 0.51 -23.46
CA GLU A 324 13.40 -0.21 -24.51
C GLU A 324 12.14 -0.89 -23.95
N GLU A 325 12.22 -1.38 -22.72
CA GLU A 325 11.12 -2.07 -22.04
C GLU A 325 11.06 -1.71 -20.57
N LEU A 326 9.83 -1.64 -20.03
CA LEU A 326 9.54 -1.36 -18.63
C LEU A 326 8.36 -2.22 -18.18
N ASP A 327 8.57 -3.10 -17.20
CA ASP A 327 7.52 -3.97 -16.66
C ASP A 327 6.98 -3.52 -15.30
N ALA A 328 6.05 -4.31 -14.74
CA ALA A 328 5.38 -4.00 -13.48
C ALA A 328 6.31 -3.98 -12.26
N GLU A 329 7.35 -4.82 -12.21
CA GLU A 329 8.26 -4.87 -11.05
C GLU A 329 9.18 -3.65 -11.04
N ALA A 330 9.76 -3.31 -12.20
CA ALA A 330 10.54 -2.09 -12.35
C ALA A 330 9.67 -0.85 -12.06
N MET A 331 8.43 -0.81 -12.57
CA MET A 331 7.50 0.27 -12.27
C MET A 331 7.17 0.36 -10.78
N GLY A 332 7.00 -0.77 -10.09
CA GLY A 332 6.77 -0.81 -8.64
C GLY A 332 7.91 -0.13 -7.88
N LEU A 333 9.16 -0.43 -8.24
CA LEU A 333 10.34 0.23 -7.66
C LEU A 333 10.36 1.74 -7.95
N LEU A 334 10.05 2.17 -9.17
CA LEU A 334 10.00 3.59 -9.52
C LEU A 334 8.93 4.35 -8.71
N LEU A 335 7.81 3.71 -8.38
CA LEU A 335 6.80 4.27 -7.48
C LEU A 335 7.33 4.44 -6.05
N LEU A 336 8.14 3.51 -5.55
CA LEU A 336 8.79 3.65 -4.24
C LEU A 336 9.82 4.78 -4.22
N VAL A 337 10.58 4.95 -5.31
CA VAL A 337 11.52 6.08 -5.49
C VAL A 337 10.76 7.42 -5.47
N GLN A 338 9.66 7.50 -6.22
CA GLN A 338 8.80 8.69 -6.22
C GLN A 338 8.26 8.98 -4.80
N ALA A 339 7.74 7.96 -4.11
CA ALA A 339 7.23 8.08 -2.76
C ALA A 339 8.31 8.56 -1.78
N HIS A 340 9.55 8.06 -1.91
CA HIS A 340 10.67 8.47 -1.08
C HIS A 340 10.98 9.97 -1.25
N GLN A 341 11.09 10.46 -2.49
CA GLN A 341 11.34 11.88 -2.75
C GLN A 341 10.17 12.75 -2.23
N GLN A 342 8.92 12.34 -2.46
CA GLN A 342 7.74 13.05 -1.99
C GLN A 342 7.69 13.20 -0.47
N ARG A 343 8.04 12.14 0.29
CA ARG A 343 8.11 12.21 1.76
C ARG A 343 9.14 13.22 2.26
N LEU A 344 10.21 13.43 1.51
CA LEU A 344 11.27 14.39 1.83
C LEU A 344 11.02 15.79 1.25
N GLY A 345 9.87 16.01 0.59
CA GLY A 345 9.56 17.28 -0.07
C GLY A 345 10.45 17.57 -1.29
N ARG A 346 11.05 16.55 -1.90
CA ARG A 346 11.95 16.65 -3.05
C ARG A 346 11.24 16.29 -4.36
N GLY A 347 11.76 16.83 -5.45
CA GLY A 347 11.32 16.54 -6.80
C GLY A 347 11.74 15.16 -7.30
N CYS A 348 10.86 14.53 -8.07
CA CYS A 348 11.18 13.35 -8.87
C CYS A 348 10.49 13.47 -10.24
N ALA A 349 11.26 13.52 -11.33
CA ALA A 349 10.71 13.52 -12.70
C ALA A 349 11.29 12.40 -13.54
N ILE A 350 10.53 11.98 -14.54
CA ILE A 350 10.94 10.99 -15.53
C ILE A 350 10.93 11.60 -16.93
N THR A 351 12.08 11.56 -17.61
CA THR A 351 12.16 11.90 -19.03
C THR A 351 12.12 10.63 -19.88
N VAL A 352 11.26 10.63 -20.91
CA VAL A 352 11.04 9.47 -21.78
C VAL A 352 10.89 9.92 -23.23
N ALA A 353 11.74 9.42 -24.12
CA ALA A 353 11.64 9.61 -25.56
C ALA A 353 10.80 8.52 -26.23
N SER A 354 11.02 7.25 -25.87
CA SER A 354 10.36 6.09 -26.47
C SER A 354 8.81 6.17 -26.37
N PRO A 355 8.08 6.20 -27.49
CA PRO A 355 6.61 6.16 -27.49
C PRO A 355 6.05 4.90 -26.82
N LEU A 356 6.79 3.78 -26.94
CA LEU A 356 6.45 2.51 -26.31
C LEU A 356 6.51 2.62 -24.78
N VAL A 357 7.63 3.08 -24.22
CA VAL A 357 7.79 3.26 -22.76
C VAL A 357 6.78 4.26 -22.21
N ARG A 358 6.53 5.36 -22.94
CA ARG A 358 5.49 6.35 -22.57
C ARG A 358 4.10 5.71 -22.54
N ARG A 359 3.79 4.85 -23.50
CA ARG A 359 2.53 4.07 -23.52
C ARG A 359 2.47 3.09 -22.35
N ARG A 360 3.57 2.41 -22.00
CA ARG A 360 3.65 1.50 -20.84
C ARG A 360 3.39 2.22 -19.53
N LEU A 361 4.03 3.38 -19.30
CA LEU A 361 3.78 4.21 -18.12
C LEU A 361 2.28 4.55 -17.96
N ARG A 362 1.63 4.96 -19.06
CA ARG A 362 0.18 5.24 -19.04
C ARG A 362 -0.66 4.00 -18.73
N GLN A 363 -0.32 2.85 -19.31
CA GLN A 363 -1.03 1.59 -19.07
C GLN A 363 -0.85 1.09 -17.64
N HIS A 364 0.32 1.28 -17.04
CA HIS A 364 0.56 1.03 -15.63
C HIS A 364 -0.07 2.09 -14.72
N GLY A 365 -0.84 3.07 -15.23
CA GLY A 365 -1.48 4.10 -14.41
C GLY A 365 -0.50 5.11 -13.79
N CYS A 366 0.71 5.22 -14.35
CA CYS A 366 1.80 6.05 -13.84
C CYS A 366 2.14 7.22 -14.80
N ALA A 367 1.13 7.76 -15.47
CA ALA A 367 1.30 8.84 -16.45
C ALA A 367 1.76 10.17 -15.80
N ASP A 368 1.47 10.34 -14.52
CA ASP A 368 1.86 11.48 -13.70
C ASP A 368 3.37 11.58 -13.48
N LEU A 369 4.11 10.48 -13.64
CA LEU A 369 5.58 10.47 -13.59
C LEU A 369 6.23 11.22 -14.76
N LEU A 370 5.50 11.44 -15.85
CA LEU A 370 6.01 12.13 -17.06
C LEU A 370 6.08 13.66 -16.91
N LYS A 371 5.81 14.21 -15.73
CA LYS A 371 5.89 15.66 -15.46
C LYS A 371 7.36 16.09 -15.43
N SER A 372 7.66 17.28 -15.96
CA SER A 372 8.95 17.95 -15.77
C SER A 372 9.06 18.50 -14.35
N LEU A 373 10.27 18.48 -13.78
CA LEU A 373 10.58 19.17 -12.51
C LEU A 373 10.38 20.68 -12.63
#